data_AF-A0A924MUN8-F1
#
_entry.id   AF-A0A924MUN8-F1
#
_cell.length_a   1.000
_cell.length_b   1.000
_cell.length_c   1.000
_cell.angle_alpha   90.00
_cell.angle_beta   90.00
_cell.angle_gamma   90.00
#
_symmetry.space_group_name_H-M   'P 1'
#
loop_
_entity.id
_entity.type
_entity.pdbx_description
1 polymer ?
#
loop_
_entity_poly.entity_id
_entity_poly.type
_entity_poly.pdbx_seq_one_letter_code
_entity_poly.pdbx_strand_id
1 'polypeptide(L)'
;GWQPVVAQLAQMMGEFGFDLGRADALVGLRRRATHGADATRVDEADGLLRAVAPAGVTAGTTALIAEDVRLRAAALKLLRHVHVEGRAGGRGVWIVALPSEFTDWPSSQFTDEAANAAGVRLLLAGSHEHFGGQRRRWLGAATSQGLGWCQRVAMVLADARRARTGAVADASTGRALAQADARAMVRRWFVGAGASDASVDRLVATLTRGFKDIVASLNRGRFVITDWVPFRAASSAVEAEFLRTEAFAFRARSEGMDVVYVEGAFFKDLPGNVLRGQANWTRILVHELSHLVCGTHDVNDGQSRYAWAGIGPHAGYPSGDALRNADNWAFFAADCAGALTAGQRETALRKT
;
A
#
# COMPACT_ATOMS: atom_id res chain seq x y z
N GLY A 1 -16.32 -2.02 -31.22
CA GLY A 1 -15.69 -3.35 -31.03
C GLY A 1 -14.79 -3.36 -29.79
N TRP A 2 -14.26 -4.52 -29.38
CA TRP A 2 -13.40 -4.67 -28.18
C TRP A 2 -11.92 -4.29 -28.42
N GLN A 3 -11.44 -4.37 -29.67
CA GLN A 3 -10.04 -4.12 -30.01
C GLN A 3 -9.48 -2.78 -29.49
N PRO A 4 -10.17 -1.62 -29.63
CA PRO A 4 -9.64 -0.35 -29.11
C PRO A 4 -9.49 -0.34 -27.58
N VAL A 5 -10.44 -0.96 -26.87
CA VAL A 5 -10.41 -1.05 -25.40
C VAL A 5 -9.23 -1.91 -24.94
N VAL A 6 -9.03 -3.07 -25.56
CA VAL A 6 -7.90 -3.96 -25.25
C VAL A 6 -6.56 -3.27 -25.52
N ALA A 7 -6.42 -2.55 -26.64
CA ALA A 7 -5.20 -1.80 -26.94
C ALA A 7 -4.91 -0.71 -25.90
N GLN A 8 -5.94 0.02 -25.45
CA GLN A 8 -5.78 1.02 -24.39
C GLN A 8 -5.39 0.39 -23.04
N LEU A 9 -5.99 -0.74 -22.67
CA LEU A 9 -5.64 -1.48 -21.46
C LEU A 9 -4.19 -1.99 -21.50
N ALA A 10 -3.75 -2.53 -22.64
CA ALA A 10 -2.36 -2.97 -22.82
C ALA A 10 -1.37 -1.81 -22.65
N GLN A 11 -1.68 -0.63 -23.18
CA GLN A 11 -0.84 0.56 -22.99
C GLN A 11 -0.86 1.07 -21.55
N MET A 12 -1.94 0.85 -20.80
CA MET A 12 -2.02 1.19 -19.38
C MET A 12 -1.13 0.28 -18.52
N MET A 13 -1.01 -1.00 -18.86
CA MET A 13 -0.16 -2.00 -18.17
C MET A 13 1.30 -1.92 -18.62
N GLY A 14 1.92 -0.74 -18.54
CA GLY A 14 3.30 -0.53 -19.01
C GLY A 14 4.35 -1.42 -18.33
N GLU A 15 5.59 -1.35 -18.82
CA GLU A 15 6.73 -2.18 -18.37
C GLU A 15 6.98 -2.12 -16.84
N PHE A 16 6.65 -0.99 -16.21
CA PHE A 16 6.89 -0.74 -14.79
C PHE A 16 5.60 -0.68 -13.96
N GLY A 17 4.54 -1.33 -14.44
CA GLY A 17 3.21 -1.33 -13.84
C GLY A 17 2.25 -0.32 -14.46
N PHE A 18 1.17 -0.02 -13.74
CA PHE A 18 0.07 0.79 -14.26
C PHE A 18 0.45 2.26 -14.49
N ASP A 19 0.06 2.79 -15.66
CA ASP A 19 0.22 4.20 -16.04
C ASP A 19 -1.01 5.02 -15.64
N LEU A 20 -0.82 5.94 -14.68
CA LEU A 20 -1.88 6.80 -14.15
C LEU A 20 -2.47 7.73 -15.21
N GLY A 21 -1.69 8.12 -16.21
CA GLY A 21 -2.16 8.93 -17.35
C GLY A 21 -3.16 8.19 -18.23
N ARG A 22 -3.23 6.86 -18.11
CA ARG A 22 -4.08 5.97 -18.92
C ARG A 22 -5.18 5.28 -18.11
N ALA A 23 -5.40 5.69 -16.87
CA ALA A 23 -6.40 5.11 -15.98
C ALA A 23 -7.83 5.07 -16.57
N ASP A 24 -8.15 6.01 -17.46
CA ASP A 24 -9.46 6.07 -18.11
C ASP A 24 -9.75 4.87 -19.02
N ALA A 25 -8.72 4.09 -19.41
CA ALA A 25 -8.89 2.80 -20.08
C ALA A 25 -9.78 1.84 -19.27
N LEU A 26 -9.73 1.91 -17.93
CA LEU A 26 -10.57 1.11 -17.03
C LEU A 26 -12.04 1.54 -17.06
N VAL A 27 -12.32 2.83 -17.30
CA VAL A 27 -13.69 3.32 -17.53
C VAL A 27 -14.21 2.76 -18.86
N GLY A 28 -13.38 2.77 -19.90
CA GLY A 28 -13.67 2.13 -21.17
C GLY A 28 -13.99 0.65 -21.04
N LEU A 29 -13.20 -0.10 -20.25
CA LEU A 29 -13.46 -1.50 -19.92
C LEU A 29 -14.81 -1.71 -19.25
N ARG A 30 -15.11 -0.99 -18.15
CA ARG A 30 -16.37 -1.10 -17.40
C ARG A 30 -17.59 -0.80 -18.27
N ARG A 31 -17.50 0.26 -19.09
CA ARG A 31 -18.57 0.63 -20.02
C ARG A 31 -18.79 -0.47 -21.06
N ARG A 32 -17.70 -0.97 -21.66
CA ARG A 32 -17.79 -1.96 -22.74
C ARG A 32 -18.23 -3.34 -22.23
N ALA A 33 -17.89 -3.69 -20.99
CA ALA A 33 -18.35 -4.91 -20.33
C ALA A 33 -19.87 -4.95 -20.17
N THR A 34 -20.54 -3.79 -20.07
CA THR A 34 -21.99 -3.69 -19.83
C THR A 34 -22.78 -3.19 -21.04
N HIS A 35 -22.10 -2.84 -22.15
CA HIS A 35 -22.74 -2.30 -23.34
C HIS A 35 -22.23 -2.97 -24.62
N GLY A 36 -23.17 -3.44 -25.45
CA GLY A 36 -22.99 -3.96 -26.80
C GLY A 36 -22.43 -2.93 -27.79
N ALA A 37 -22.11 -3.36 -29.02
CA ALA A 37 -21.56 -2.47 -30.04
C ALA A 37 -22.55 -1.33 -30.37
N ASP A 38 -23.84 -1.64 -30.32
CA ASP A 38 -24.95 -0.72 -30.58
C ASP A 38 -25.44 -0.02 -29.30
N ALA A 39 -24.58 0.07 -28.27
CA ALA A 39 -24.89 0.62 -26.95
C ALA A 39 -26.02 -0.09 -26.17
N THR A 40 -26.47 -1.25 -26.63
CA THR A 40 -27.45 -2.08 -25.92
C THR A 40 -26.87 -2.62 -24.61
N ARG A 41 -27.61 -2.51 -23.51
CA ARG A 41 -27.16 -3.04 -22.22
C ARG A 41 -27.05 -4.56 -22.27
N VAL A 42 -25.96 -5.10 -21.73
CA VAL A 42 -25.73 -6.54 -21.58
C VAL A 42 -25.32 -6.84 -20.14
N ASP A 43 -25.50 -8.09 -19.72
CA ASP A 43 -24.91 -8.59 -18.49
C ASP A 43 -23.38 -8.49 -18.55
N GLU A 44 -22.75 -8.09 -17.44
CA GLU A 44 -21.31 -7.80 -17.41
C GLU A 44 -20.48 -9.05 -17.74
N ALA A 45 -20.88 -10.21 -17.20
CA ALA A 45 -20.19 -11.47 -17.44
C ALA A 45 -20.29 -11.89 -18.91
N ASP A 46 -21.47 -11.74 -19.51
CA ASP A 46 -21.67 -12.02 -20.93
C ASP A 46 -20.89 -11.06 -21.82
N GLY A 47 -20.82 -9.77 -21.46
CA GLY A 47 -20.03 -8.79 -22.19
C GLY A 47 -18.53 -9.10 -22.17
N LEU A 48 -17.99 -9.45 -21.00
CA LEU A 48 -16.60 -9.87 -20.83
C LEU A 48 -16.30 -11.19 -21.54
N LEU A 49 -17.21 -12.17 -21.47
CA LEU A 49 -17.05 -13.45 -22.19
C LEU A 49 -16.99 -13.23 -23.70
N ARG A 50 -17.86 -12.38 -24.26
CA ARG A 50 -17.81 -11.99 -25.69
C ARG A 50 -16.52 -11.27 -26.09
N ALA A 51 -15.77 -10.70 -25.14
CA ALA A 51 -14.51 -10.03 -25.43
C ALA A 51 -13.38 -11.03 -25.72
N VAL A 52 -13.45 -12.22 -25.13
CA VAL A 52 -12.36 -13.19 -25.09
C VAL A 52 -12.67 -14.47 -25.85
N ALA A 53 -13.94 -14.85 -25.93
CA ALA A 53 -14.35 -16.11 -26.54
C ALA A 53 -14.49 -16.00 -28.07
N PRO A 54 -14.21 -17.09 -28.82
CA PRO A 54 -14.50 -17.17 -30.25
C PRO A 54 -15.98 -16.91 -30.58
N ALA A 55 -16.25 -16.51 -31.82
CA ALA A 55 -17.62 -16.31 -32.29
C ALA A 55 -18.45 -17.59 -32.11
N GLY A 56 -19.68 -17.46 -31.59
CA GLY A 56 -20.59 -18.58 -31.34
C GLY A 56 -20.43 -19.24 -29.96
N VAL A 57 -19.37 -18.94 -29.21
CA VAL A 57 -19.25 -19.39 -27.82
C VAL A 57 -20.14 -18.54 -26.92
N THR A 58 -21.01 -19.21 -26.17
CA THR A 58 -21.94 -18.59 -25.22
C THR A 58 -21.91 -19.32 -23.89
N ALA A 59 -22.60 -18.81 -22.88
CA ALA A 59 -22.73 -19.46 -21.58
C ALA A 59 -23.22 -20.92 -21.64
N GLY A 60 -24.03 -21.26 -22.66
CA GLY A 60 -24.54 -22.61 -22.88
C GLY A 60 -23.57 -23.56 -23.58
N THR A 61 -22.39 -23.09 -24.00
CA THR A 61 -21.38 -23.92 -24.65
C THR A 61 -20.70 -24.84 -23.63
N THR A 62 -20.88 -26.15 -23.80
CA THR A 62 -20.32 -27.19 -22.92
C THR A 62 -18.93 -27.66 -23.32
N ALA A 63 -18.48 -27.32 -24.54
CA ALA A 63 -17.14 -27.63 -25.01
C ALA A 63 -16.07 -26.97 -24.13
N LEU A 64 -14.91 -27.63 -24.03
CA LEU A 64 -13.75 -27.08 -23.31
C LEU A 64 -13.31 -25.77 -23.95
N ILE A 65 -13.00 -24.79 -23.11
CA ILE A 65 -12.48 -23.50 -23.52
C ILE A 65 -10.95 -23.56 -23.48
N ALA A 66 -10.32 -23.08 -24.55
CA ALA A 66 -8.87 -23.02 -24.65
C ALA A 66 -8.27 -22.15 -23.52
N GLU A 67 -7.08 -22.52 -23.06
CA GLU A 67 -6.43 -21.88 -21.93
C GLU A 67 -6.18 -20.38 -22.15
N ASP A 68 -5.80 -19.98 -23.36
CA ASP A 68 -5.57 -18.58 -23.71
C ASP A 68 -6.83 -17.72 -23.54
N VAL A 69 -8.01 -18.27 -23.83
CA VAL A 69 -9.30 -17.61 -23.60
C VAL A 69 -9.56 -17.42 -22.11
N ARG A 70 -9.23 -18.42 -21.27
CA ARG A 70 -9.36 -18.35 -19.81
C ARG A 70 -8.43 -17.32 -19.21
N LEU A 71 -7.18 -17.27 -19.67
CA LEU A 71 -6.20 -16.27 -19.23
C LEU A 71 -6.58 -14.84 -19.65
N ARG A 72 -7.15 -14.66 -20.86
CA ARG A 72 -7.70 -13.37 -21.27
C ARG A 72 -8.90 -12.95 -20.41
N ALA A 73 -9.79 -13.90 -20.07
CA ALA A 73 -10.91 -13.64 -19.16
C ALA A 73 -10.42 -13.20 -17.78
N ALA A 74 -9.43 -13.92 -17.24
CA ALA A 74 -8.77 -13.61 -15.97
C ALA A 74 -8.14 -12.21 -15.98
N ALA A 75 -7.42 -11.84 -17.05
CA ALA A 75 -6.80 -10.52 -17.18
C ALA A 75 -7.85 -9.39 -17.22
N LEU A 76 -8.91 -9.55 -18.01
CA LEU A 76 -10.01 -8.57 -18.02
C LEU A 76 -10.71 -8.50 -16.67
N LYS A 77 -10.84 -9.63 -15.97
CA LYS A 77 -11.43 -9.68 -14.64
C LYS A 77 -10.60 -8.92 -13.62
N LEU A 78 -9.29 -9.15 -13.59
CA LEU A 78 -8.35 -8.39 -12.76
C LEU A 78 -8.51 -6.89 -13.03
N LEU A 79 -8.37 -6.46 -14.29
CA LEU A 79 -8.41 -5.05 -14.69
C LEU A 79 -9.75 -4.40 -14.37
N ARG A 80 -10.87 -5.12 -14.50
CA ARG A 80 -12.19 -4.63 -14.13
C ARG A 80 -12.27 -4.18 -12.67
N HIS A 81 -11.48 -4.80 -11.81
CA HIS A 81 -11.40 -4.55 -10.37
C HIS A 81 -10.15 -3.76 -9.95
N VAL A 82 -9.44 -3.14 -10.91
CA VAL A 82 -8.40 -2.14 -10.64
C VAL A 82 -9.04 -0.77 -10.52
N HIS A 83 -8.75 -0.03 -9.47
CA HIS A 83 -9.27 1.32 -9.21
C HIS A 83 -8.12 2.30 -8.99
N VAL A 84 -8.38 3.58 -9.27
CA VAL A 84 -7.50 4.68 -8.86
C VAL A 84 -8.23 5.48 -7.80
N GLU A 85 -7.62 5.62 -6.63
CA GLU A 85 -8.13 6.48 -5.56
C GLU A 85 -7.16 7.63 -5.25
N GLY A 86 -7.67 8.68 -4.60
CA GLY A 86 -6.85 9.82 -4.17
C GLY A 86 -6.20 10.61 -5.32
N ARG A 87 -6.82 10.60 -6.52
CA ARG A 87 -6.24 11.25 -7.70
C ARG A 87 -6.16 12.77 -7.50
N ALA A 88 -4.95 13.32 -7.58
CA ALA A 88 -4.69 14.76 -7.53
C ALA A 88 -3.55 15.12 -8.48
N GLY A 89 -3.89 15.72 -9.63
CA GLY A 89 -2.92 15.94 -10.71
C GLY A 89 -2.34 14.61 -11.21
N GLY A 90 -1.00 14.52 -11.29
CA GLY A 90 -0.28 13.31 -11.70
C GLY A 90 -0.06 12.27 -10.58
N ARG A 91 -0.81 12.34 -9.48
CA ARG A 91 -0.68 11.44 -8.32
C ARG A 91 -1.96 10.66 -8.09
N GLY A 92 -1.83 9.44 -7.56
CA GLY A 92 -2.93 8.55 -7.20
C GLY A 92 -2.40 7.20 -6.73
N VAL A 93 -3.25 6.40 -6.11
CA VAL A 93 -2.94 5.02 -5.71
C VAL A 93 -3.78 4.04 -6.51
N TRP A 94 -3.15 2.95 -6.96
CA TRP A 94 -3.84 1.84 -7.58
C TRP A 94 -4.33 0.88 -6.51
N ILE A 95 -5.59 0.46 -6.61
CA ILE A 95 -6.16 -0.54 -5.72
C ILE A 95 -6.71 -1.68 -6.55
N VAL A 96 -6.18 -2.88 -6.35
CA VAL A 96 -6.75 -4.11 -6.91
C VAL A 96 -7.74 -4.64 -5.86
N ALA A 97 -9.02 -4.66 -6.21
CA ALA A 97 -10.11 -5.01 -5.31
C ALA A 97 -10.92 -6.19 -5.86
N LEU A 98 -10.26 -7.35 -6.00
CA LEU A 98 -10.89 -8.54 -6.57
C LEU A 98 -12.15 -8.95 -5.78
N PRO A 99 -13.14 -9.56 -6.45
CA PRO A 99 -14.32 -10.11 -5.77
C PRO A 99 -13.93 -11.10 -4.67
N SER A 100 -14.71 -11.16 -3.60
CA SER A 100 -14.39 -11.90 -2.37
C SER A 100 -14.40 -13.42 -2.56
N GLU A 101 -15.11 -13.88 -3.57
CA GLU A 101 -15.18 -15.26 -4.04
C GLU A 101 -13.88 -15.75 -4.71
N PHE A 102 -12.99 -14.84 -5.10
CA PHE A 102 -11.65 -15.27 -5.55
C PHE A 102 -10.82 -15.66 -4.34
N THR A 103 -10.27 -16.88 -4.40
CA THR A 103 -9.41 -17.47 -3.38
C THR A 103 -8.01 -17.75 -3.90
N ASP A 104 -7.74 -17.47 -5.17
CA ASP A 104 -6.40 -17.41 -5.77
C ASP A 104 -6.38 -16.29 -6.83
N TRP A 105 -5.21 -15.95 -7.35
CA TRP A 105 -5.06 -15.01 -8.45
C TRP A 105 -5.95 -15.42 -9.64
N PRO A 106 -6.57 -14.46 -10.35
CA PRO A 106 -7.48 -14.79 -11.45
C PRO A 106 -6.88 -15.71 -12.50
N SER A 107 -5.58 -15.60 -12.80
CA SER A 107 -4.90 -16.47 -13.76
C SER A 107 -4.94 -17.94 -13.34
N SER A 108 -4.71 -18.23 -12.05
CA SER A 108 -4.74 -19.59 -11.50
C SER A 108 -6.18 -20.09 -11.42
N GLN A 109 -7.06 -19.31 -10.78
CA GLN A 109 -8.43 -19.74 -10.51
C GLN A 109 -9.24 -19.99 -11.80
N PHE A 110 -9.08 -19.16 -12.84
CA PHE A 110 -9.72 -19.44 -14.14
C PHE A 110 -9.13 -20.69 -14.82
N THR A 111 -7.83 -20.93 -14.68
CA THR A 111 -7.18 -22.10 -15.28
C THR A 111 -7.66 -23.39 -14.63
N ASP A 112 -7.82 -23.37 -13.31
CA ASP A 112 -8.14 -24.55 -12.52
C ASP A 112 -9.65 -24.84 -12.46
N GLU A 113 -10.49 -23.81 -12.37
CA GLU A 113 -11.93 -23.97 -12.10
C GLU A 113 -12.83 -23.77 -13.33
N ALA A 114 -12.38 -23.03 -14.36
CA ALA A 114 -13.23 -22.58 -15.46
C ALA A 114 -13.00 -23.34 -16.78
N ALA A 115 -13.17 -24.67 -16.77
CA ALA A 115 -12.91 -25.53 -17.93
C ALA A 115 -13.79 -25.27 -19.17
N ASN A 116 -14.99 -24.71 -19.00
CA ASN A 116 -15.96 -24.43 -20.07
C ASN A 116 -16.54 -23.00 -19.98
N ALA A 117 -17.35 -22.61 -20.96
CA ALA A 117 -17.88 -21.24 -21.05
C ALA A 117 -18.79 -20.87 -19.86
N ALA A 118 -19.53 -21.83 -19.30
CA ALA A 118 -20.34 -21.63 -18.12
C ALA A 118 -19.47 -21.32 -16.89
N GLY A 119 -18.38 -22.07 -16.68
CA GLY A 119 -17.41 -21.81 -15.60
C GLY A 119 -16.71 -20.46 -15.74
N VAL A 120 -16.27 -20.11 -16.96
CA VAL A 120 -15.67 -18.79 -17.24
C VAL A 120 -16.66 -17.68 -16.90
N ARG A 121 -17.91 -17.81 -17.35
CA ARG A 121 -18.95 -16.83 -17.05
C ARG A 121 -19.25 -16.72 -15.55
N LEU A 122 -19.27 -17.84 -14.83
CA LEU A 122 -19.52 -17.86 -13.39
C LEU A 122 -18.49 -16.99 -12.65
N LEU A 123 -17.20 -17.17 -12.91
CA LEU A 123 -16.14 -16.34 -12.32
C LEU A 123 -16.21 -14.88 -12.79
N LEU A 124 -16.56 -14.64 -14.07
CA LEU A 124 -16.74 -13.28 -14.60
C LEU A 124 -17.91 -12.52 -13.95
N ALA A 125 -18.96 -13.22 -13.51
CA ALA A 125 -20.14 -12.64 -12.87
C ALA A 125 -19.87 -12.10 -11.46
N GLY A 126 -18.76 -12.53 -10.86
CA GLY A 126 -18.40 -12.12 -9.53
C GLY A 126 -18.22 -10.62 -9.35
N SER A 127 -18.82 -9.97 -8.36
CA SER A 127 -18.78 -8.49 -8.28
C SER A 127 -18.65 -7.92 -6.88
N HIS A 128 -18.65 -8.78 -5.86
CA HIS A 128 -18.58 -8.36 -4.48
C HIS A 128 -17.12 -8.14 -4.05
N GLU A 129 -16.59 -6.95 -4.31
CA GLU A 129 -15.18 -6.60 -4.08
C GLU A 129 -14.76 -6.72 -2.61
N HIS A 130 -13.63 -7.41 -2.36
CA HIS A 130 -13.04 -7.57 -1.03
C HIS A 130 -12.72 -6.21 -0.36
N PHE A 131 -12.20 -5.28 -1.15
CA PHE A 131 -12.14 -3.86 -0.81
C PHE A 131 -13.31 -3.13 -1.45
N GLY A 132 -14.45 -3.10 -0.75
CA GLY A 132 -15.59 -2.27 -1.17
C GLY A 132 -15.25 -0.77 -1.21
N GLY A 133 -16.14 0.04 -1.81
CA GLY A 133 -15.85 1.45 -2.13
C GLY A 133 -15.45 2.31 -0.93
N GLN A 134 -15.94 2.02 0.27
CA GLN A 134 -15.52 2.75 1.47
C GLN A 134 -14.07 2.44 1.87
N ARG A 135 -13.68 1.15 1.89
CA ARG A 135 -12.30 0.73 2.19
C ARG A 135 -11.32 1.30 1.19
N ARG A 136 -11.67 1.33 -0.10
CA ARG A 136 -10.84 1.97 -1.13
C ARG A 136 -10.60 3.46 -0.86
N ARG A 137 -11.65 4.20 -0.50
CA ARG A 137 -11.50 5.61 -0.12
C ARG A 137 -10.60 5.80 1.11
N TRP A 138 -10.69 4.91 2.10
CA TRP A 138 -9.79 4.94 3.27
C TRP A 138 -8.32 4.70 2.89
N LEU A 139 -8.06 3.75 1.98
CA LEU A 139 -6.72 3.51 1.45
C LEU A 139 -6.20 4.74 0.68
N GLY A 140 -7.00 5.33 -0.20
CA GLY A 140 -6.62 6.56 -0.92
C GLY A 140 -6.36 7.75 0.02
N ALA A 141 -7.18 7.90 1.07
CA ALA A 141 -6.97 8.90 2.11
C ALA A 141 -5.70 8.62 2.92
N ALA A 142 -5.40 7.36 3.24
CA ALA A 142 -4.20 6.96 3.96
C ALA A 142 -2.93 7.24 3.14
N THR A 143 -2.93 6.94 1.84
CA THR A 143 -1.82 7.28 0.94
C THR A 143 -1.58 8.79 0.89
N SER A 144 -2.66 9.58 0.74
CA SER A 144 -2.58 11.05 0.68
C SER A 144 -2.08 11.65 2.01
N GLN A 145 -2.58 11.14 3.13
CA GLN A 145 -2.15 11.56 4.47
C GLN A 145 -0.70 11.16 4.74
N GLY A 146 -0.29 9.96 4.31
CA GLY A 146 1.08 9.47 4.43
C GLY A 146 2.08 10.34 3.67
N LEU A 147 1.72 10.78 2.46
CA LEU A 147 2.52 11.76 1.71
C LEU A 147 2.67 13.06 2.51
N GLY A 148 1.58 13.54 3.11
CA GLY A 148 1.60 14.70 4.00
C GLY A 148 2.53 14.49 5.20
N TRP A 149 2.47 13.33 5.86
CA TRP A 149 3.34 13.01 6.99
C TRP A 149 4.82 13.02 6.58
N CYS A 150 5.18 12.36 5.48
CA CYS A 150 6.55 12.33 4.99
C CYS A 150 7.07 13.72 4.56
N GLN A 151 6.20 14.60 4.05
CA GLN A 151 6.56 16.00 3.77
C GLN A 151 6.83 16.79 5.06
N ARG A 152 6.05 16.57 6.13
CA ARG A 152 6.31 17.17 7.45
C ARG A 152 7.63 16.67 8.02
N VAL A 153 7.95 15.38 7.86
CA VAL A 153 9.27 14.85 8.21
C VAL A 153 10.39 15.59 7.48
N ALA A 154 10.26 15.82 6.18
CA ALA A 154 11.27 16.55 5.41
C ALA A 154 11.51 17.97 5.96
N MET A 155 10.46 18.66 6.42
CA MET A 155 10.57 19.96 7.09
C MET A 155 11.35 19.84 8.42
N VAL A 156 10.93 18.92 9.28
CA VAL A 156 11.59 18.66 10.59
C VAL A 156 13.06 18.32 10.40
N LEU A 157 13.40 17.43 9.48
CA LEU A 157 14.79 17.04 9.22
C LEU A 157 15.62 18.18 8.62
N ALA A 158 15.02 19.06 7.81
CA ALA A 158 15.69 20.26 7.34
C ALA A 158 16.01 21.24 8.48
N ASP A 159 15.09 21.41 9.44
CA ASP A 159 15.33 22.20 10.65
C ASP A 159 16.39 21.56 11.56
N ALA A 160 16.36 20.25 11.74
CA ALA A 160 17.37 19.52 12.50
C ALA A 160 18.79 19.68 11.91
N ARG A 161 18.92 19.77 10.58
CA ARG A 161 20.19 20.06 9.90
C ARG A 161 20.65 21.51 10.12
N ARG A 162 19.74 22.48 10.00
CA ARG A 162 20.06 23.91 10.19
C ARG A 162 20.53 24.22 11.61
N ALA A 163 19.98 23.54 12.60
CA ALA A 163 20.40 23.65 14.01
C ALA A 163 21.92 23.41 14.20
N ARG A 164 22.53 22.56 13.36
CA ARG A 164 23.95 22.19 13.49
C ARG A 164 24.91 23.22 12.88
N THR A 165 24.49 23.88 11.79
CA THR A 165 25.37 24.78 11.02
C THR A 165 25.49 26.17 11.62
N GLY A 166 24.88 26.43 12.79
CA GLY A 166 24.89 27.77 13.37
C GLY A 166 24.23 28.81 12.45
N ALA A 167 23.32 28.38 11.56
CA ALA A 167 22.42 29.29 10.86
C ALA A 167 21.38 29.75 11.89
N VAL A 168 21.85 30.57 12.85
CA VAL A 168 21.14 30.96 14.06
C VAL A 168 19.93 31.79 13.64
N ALA A 169 18.76 31.15 13.64
CA ALA A 169 17.57 31.90 13.95
C ALA A 169 17.80 32.51 15.33
N ASP A 170 17.59 33.81 15.48
CA ASP A 170 17.65 34.48 16.78
C ASP A 170 16.86 33.65 17.81
N ALA A 171 17.47 33.38 18.97
CA ALA A 171 16.95 32.51 20.02
C ALA A 171 15.55 32.95 20.52
N SER A 172 15.17 34.20 20.29
CA SER A 172 13.84 34.76 20.58
C SER A 172 12.78 34.48 19.51
N THR A 173 13.17 33.93 18.36
CA THR A 173 12.26 33.69 17.23
C THR A 173 11.71 32.27 17.26
N GLY A 174 10.45 32.09 16.85
CA GLY A 174 9.80 30.77 16.76
C GLY A 174 10.56 29.75 15.87
N ARG A 175 11.52 30.21 15.06
CA ARG A 175 12.37 29.38 14.21
C ARG A 175 13.52 28.70 14.96
N ALA A 176 14.06 29.30 16.01
CA ALA A 176 15.09 28.68 16.85
C ALA A 176 14.50 27.56 17.72
N LEU A 177 13.30 27.78 18.28
CA LEU A 177 12.54 26.78 19.01
C LEU A 177 12.21 25.56 18.12
N ALA A 178 11.72 25.80 16.90
CA ALA A 178 11.45 24.74 15.92
C ALA A 178 12.69 23.89 15.59
N GLN A 179 13.89 24.47 15.56
CA GLN A 179 15.14 23.74 15.29
C GLN A 179 15.58 22.86 16.48
N ALA A 180 15.51 23.37 17.71
CA ALA A 180 15.80 22.60 18.91
C ALA A 180 14.81 21.45 19.10
N ASP A 181 13.52 21.72 18.87
CA ASP A 181 12.44 20.74 18.91
C ASP A 181 12.63 19.64 17.86
N ALA A 182 13.10 19.98 16.66
CA ALA A 182 13.36 19.02 15.60
C ALA A 182 14.48 18.02 15.94
N ARG A 183 15.62 18.49 16.46
CA ARG A 183 16.69 17.58 16.92
C ARG A 183 16.25 16.73 18.12
N ALA A 184 15.48 17.31 19.05
CA ALA A 184 14.91 16.57 20.16
C ALA A 184 13.97 15.46 19.68
N MET A 185 13.18 15.71 18.63
CA MET A 185 12.30 14.71 18.03
C MET A 185 13.06 13.55 17.40
N VAL A 186 14.13 13.82 16.63
CA VAL A 186 14.98 12.75 16.08
C VAL A 186 15.61 11.92 17.21
N ARG A 187 16.09 12.60 18.27
CA ARG A 187 16.67 11.91 19.42
C ARG A 187 15.66 11.00 20.11
N ARG A 188 14.43 11.48 20.30
CA ARG A 188 13.34 10.75 20.94
C ARG A 188 13.06 9.39 20.29
N TRP A 189 13.06 9.33 18.96
CA TRP A 189 12.64 8.14 18.21
C TRP A 189 13.79 7.23 17.77
N PHE A 190 15.03 7.73 17.71
CA PHE A 190 16.15 6.97 17.13
C PHE A 190 17.43 6.93 17.96
N VAL A 191 17.51 7.65 19.08
CA VAL A 191 18.78 7.83 19.79
C VAL A 191 18.73 7.24 21.19
N GLY A 192 19.51 6.17 21.40
CA GLY A 192 19.82 5.64 22.73
C GLY A 192 20.71 6.58 23.55
N ALA A 193 20.81 6.32 24.85
CA ALA A 193 21.61 7.12 25.77
C ALA A 193 23.08 7.22 25.32
N GLY A 194 23.69 8.41 25.48
CA GLY A 194 25.11 8.63 25.22
C GLY A 194 25.51 8.87 23.74
N ALA A 195 24.56 8.96 22.80
CA ALA A 195 24.92 9.23 21.41
C ALA A 195 25.44 10.64 21.18
N SER A 196 26.60 10.74 20.51
CA SER A 196 27.22 11.99 20.09
C SER A 196 26.38 12.74 19.05
N ASP A 197 26.60 14.05 18.94
CA ASP A 197 25.95 14.86 17.90
C ASP A 197 26.26 14.38 16.48
N ALA A 198 27.47 13.86 16.24
CA ALA A 198 27.85 13.28 14.95
C ALA A 198 26.99 12.05 14.60
N SER A 199 26.59 11.24 15.59
CA SER A 199 25.66 10.13 15.36
C SER A 199 24.26 10.62 15.01
N VAL A 200 23.80 11.70 15.63
CA VAL A 200 22.51 12.33 15.27
C VAL A 200 22.54 12.89 13.85
N ASP A 201 23.65 13.51 13.44
CA ASP A 201 23.79 14.03 12.07
C ASP A 201 23.71 12.91 11.02
N ARG A 202 24.31 11.74 11.30
CA ARG A 202 24.18 10.56 10.44
C ARG A 202 22.73 10.05 10.37
N LEU A 203 22.03 9.99 11.51
CA LEU A 203 20.61 9.61 11.54
C LEU A 203 19.77 10.57 10.70
N VAL A 204 19.94 11.88 10.88
CA VAL A 204 19.24 12.89 10.09
C VAL A 204 19.53 12.75 8.59
N ALA A 205 20.78 12.45 8.22
CA ALA A 205 21.16 12.20 6.84
C ALA A 205 20.45 10.98 6.25
N THR A 206 20.45 9.86 6.96
CA THR A 206 19.78 8.61 6.56
C THR A 206 18.27 8.78 6.43
N LEU A 207 17.63 9.35 7.45
CA LEU A 207 16.18 9.57 7.47
C LEU A 207 15.76 10.47 6.32
N THR A 208 16.50 11.54 6.03
CA THR A 208 16.14 12.44 4.91
C THR A 208 16.19 11.73 3.57
N ARG A 209 17.17 10.85 3.36
CA ARG A 209 17.26 10.06 2.12
C ARG A 209 16.07 9.11 2.03
N GLY A 210 15.83 8.31 3.06
CA GLY A 210 14.74 7.33 3.04
C GLY A 210 13.36 7.98 2.92
N PHE A 211 13.07 9.06 3.64
CA PHE A 211 11.80 9.76 3.49
C PHE A 211 11.65 10.44 2.11
N LYS A 212 12.74 10.86 1.47
CA LYS A 212 12.70 11.29 0.07
C LYS A 212 12.29 10.14 -0.86
N ASP A 213 12.81 8.93 -0.60
CA ASP A 213 12.48 7.74 -1.38
C ASP A 213 11.01 7.30 -1.16
N ILE A 214 10.49 7.40 0.08
CA ILE A 214 9.07 7.16 0.39
C ILE A 214 8.19 8.19 -0.32
N VAL A 215 8.53 9.48 -0.26
CA VAL A 215 7.82 10.54 -0.99
C VAL A 215 7.84 10.30 -2.50
N ALA A 216 8.97 9.84 -3.05
CA ALA A 216 9.06 9.47 -4.46
C ALA A 216 8.14 8.29 -4.79
N SER A 217 8.03 7.29 -3.89
CA SER A 217 7.10 6.16 -4.03
C SER A 217 5.63 6.57 -4.07
N LEU A 218 5.24 7.45 -3.15
CA LEU A 218 3.88 7.96 -3.07
C LEU A 218 3.53 8.89 -4.26
N ASN A 219 4.53 9.54 -4.86
CA ASN A 219 4.33 10.47 -5.98
C ASN A 219 4.44 9.83 -7.36
N ARG A 220 5.12 8.69 -7.52
CA ARG A 220 5.37 8.07 -8.84
C ARG A 220 4.10 7.50 -9.48
N GLY A 221 3.02 7.32 -8.73
CA GLY A 221 1.73 6.85 -9.25
C GLY A 221 1.77 5.40 -9.77
N ARG A 222 2.75 4.60 -9.31
CA ARG A 222 2.96 3.19 -9.69
C ARG A 222 2.80 2.23 -8.49
N PHE A 223 2.37 2.77 -7.37
CA PHE A 223 2.15 2.03 -6.13
C PHE A 223 0.78 1.35 -6.16
N VAL A 224 0.76 0.05 -5.85
CA VAL A 224 -0.45 -0.80 -5.83
C VAL A 224 -0.73 -1.26 -4.41
N ILE A 225 -2.00 -1.19 -4.01
CA ILE A 225 -2.52 -1.82 -2.80
C ILE A 225 -3.47 -2.94 -3.22
N THR A 226 -3.26 -4.13 -2.68
CA THR A 226 -4.12 -5.30 -2.86
C THR A 226 -4.10 -6.11 -1.55
N ASP A 227 -4.93 -7.13 -1.40
CA ASP A 227 -4.69 -8.22 -0.44
C ASP A 227 -3.98 -9.39 -1.17
N TRP A 228 -3.42 -10.33 -0.41
CA TRP A 228 -2.87 -11.56 -0.97
C TRP A 228 -3.98 -12.59 -1.16
N VAL A 229 -4.54 -12.63 -2.38
CA VAL A 229 -5.74 -13.44 -2.70
C VAL A 229 -5.63 -14.91 -2.25
N PRO A 230 -4.48 -15.61 -2.43
CA PRO A 230 -4.33 -16.98 -1.93
C PRO A 230 -4.59 -17.17 -0.43
N PHE A 231 -4.34 -16.16 0.41
CA PHE A 231 -4.60 -16.26 1.84
C PHE A 231 -6.08 -16.28 2.19
N ARG A 232 -6.99 -15.94 1.27
CA ARG A 232 -8.43 -16.03 1.53
C ARG A 232 -8.92 -17.47 1.70
N ALA A 233 -8.22 -18.43 1.10
CA ALA A 233 -8.44 -19.87 1.32
C ALA A 233 -7.43 -20.49 2.29
N ALA A 234 -6.69 -19.66 3.05
CA ALA A 234 -5.76 -20.12 4.07
C ALA A 234 -6.43 -21.14 4.99
N SER A 235 -5.83 -22.32 5.07
CA SER A 235 -6.32 -23.41 5.93
C SER A 235 -5.25 -23.88 6.91
N SER A 236 -3.99 -23.52 6.69
CA SER A 236 -2.91 -23.78 7.64
C SER A 236 -2.84 -22.73 8.74
N ALA A 237 -2.32 -23.11 9.92
CA ALA A 237 -2.14 -22.19 11.04
C ALA A 237 -1.18 -21.02 10.70
N VAL A 238 -0.20 -21.26 9.82
CA VAL A 238 0.78 -20.26 9.37
C VAL A 238 0.11 -19.23 8.47
N GLU A 239 -0.65 -19.66 7.47
CA GLU A 239 -1.37 -18.73 6.58
C GLU A 239 -2.48 -17.96 7.34
N ALA A 240 -3.12 -18.60 8.32
CA ALA A 240 -4.08 -17.94 9.21
C ALA A 240 -3.41 -16.88 10.10
N GLU A 241 -2.10 -16.95 10.33
CA GLU A 241 -1.35 -15.87 10.98
C GLU A 241 -1.19 -14.66 10.07
N PHE A 242 -0.91 -14.86 8.77
CA PHE A 242 -0.86 -13.76 7.81
C PHE A 242 -2.19 -13.00 7.69
N LEU A 243 -3.33 -13.69 7.74
CA LEU A 243 -4.64 -13.02 7.79
C LEU A 243 -4.86 -12.14 9.03
N ARG A 244 -4.05 -12.33 10.09
CA ARG A 244 -4.09 -11.54 11.33
C ARG A 244 -3.10 -10.38 11.33
N THR A 245 -2.30 -10.19 10.28
CA THR A 245 -1.39 -9.04 10.16
C THR A 245 -2.12 -7.81 9.61
N GLU A 246 -1.53 -6.63 9.83
CA GLU A 246 -2.05 -5.37 9.29
C GLU A 246 -1.76 -5.29 7.79
N ALA A 247 -0.50 -5.44 7.40
CA ALA A 247 -0.08 -5.48 6.01
C ALA A 247 1.28 -6.19 5.91
N PHE A 248 1.74 -6.38 4.68
CA PHE A 248 3.13 -6.72 4.40
C PHE A 248 3.52 -6.24 2.99
N ALA A 249 4.81 -6.22 2.71
CA ALA A 249 5.34 -5.95 1.39
C ALA A 249 6.55 -6.83 1.07
N PHE A 250 6.65 -7.30 -0.18
CA PHE A 250 7.88 -7.95 -0.64
C PHE A 250 8.92 -6.91 -1.04
N ARG A 251 10.15 -7.09 -0.59
CA ARG A 251 11.22 -6.11 -0.82
C ARG A 251 11.45 -5.87 -2.32
N ALA A 252 11.56 -4.59 -2.68
CA ALA A 252 11.88 -4.00 -3.99
C ALA A 252 12.02 -4.98 -5.19
N ARG A 253 11.09 -4.86 -6.14
CA ARG A 253 11.13 -5.42 -7.51
C ARG A 253 11.12 -6.94 -7.65
N SER A 254 10.95 -7.72 -6.59
CA SER A 254 10.66 -9.16 -6.74
C SER A 254 9.40 -9.41 -7.58
N GLU A 255 8.46 -8.47 -7.56
CA GLU A 255 7.18 -8.57 -8.28
C GLU A 255 7.06 -7.63 -9.50
N GLY A 256 8.12 -6.89 -9.84
CA GLY A 256 8.11 -5.92 -10.95
C GLY A 256 7.30 -4.63 -10.69
N MET A 257 6.52 -4.56 -9.62
CA MET A 257 5.81 -3.35 -9.13
C MET A 257 6.03 -3.15 -7.62
N ASP A 258 5.71 -1.95 -7.12
CA ASP A 258 5.67 -1.70 -5.68
C ASP A 258 4.28 -2.01 -5.14
N VAL A 259 4.16 -3.13 -4.43
CA VAL A 259 2.90 -3.63 -3.91
C VAL A 259 2.92 -3.66 -2.39
N VAL A 260 1.83 -3.19 -1.78
CA VAL A 260 1.53 -3.42 -0.36
C VAL A 260 0.29 -4.30 -0.27
N TYR A 261 0.46 -5.40 0.46
CA TYR A 261 -0.57 -6.38 0.74
C TYR A 261 -1.27 -6.03 2.05
N VAL A 262 -2.54 -5.68 1.98
CA VAL A 262 -3.37 -5.26 3.12
C VAL A 262 -4.23 -6.43 3.57
N GLU A 263 -4.08 -6.82 4.84
CA GLU A 263 -4.70 -8.02 5.39
C GLU A 263 -5.74 -7.72 6.48
N GLY A 264 -6.30 -8.78 7.07
CA GLY A 264 -7.51 -8.74 7.88
C GLY A 264 -7.46 -7.81 9.11
N ALA A 265 -6.28 -7.47 9.65
CA ALA A 265 -6.16 -6.55 10.77
C ALA A 265 -6.09 -5.07 10.38
N PHE A 266 -5.79 -4.74 9.12
CA PHE A 266 -5.57 -3.35 8.69
C PHE A 266 -6.73 -2.41 9.07
N PHE A 267 -7.95 -2.84 8.75
CA PHE A 267 -9.16 -2.06 8.98
C PHE A 267 -9.77 -2.27 10.38
N LYS A 268 -9.09 -3.00 11.27
CA LYS A 268 -9.57 -3.30 12.63
C LYS A 268 -8.81 -2.46 13.64
N ASP A 269 -9.54 -1.89 14.60
CA ASP A 269 -8.94 -1.33 15.80
C ASP A 269 -8.70 -2.47 16.79
N LEU A 270 -7.54 -3.13 16.68
CA LEU A 270 -7.18 -4.24 17.56
C LEU A 270 -6.83 -3.73 18.97
N PRO A 271 -7.13 -4.51 20.03
CA PRO A 271 -6.63 -4.23 21.37
C PRO A 271 -5.09 -4.11 21.37
N GLY A 272 -4.58 -3.03 21.96
CA GLY A 272 -3.14 -2.74 21.98
C GLY A 272 -2.68 -1.77 20.89
N ASN A 273 -3.45 -1.54 19.83
CA ASN A 273 -3.08 -0.56 18.80
C ASN A 273 -2.93 0.85 19.40
N VAL A 274 -1.77 1.47 19.18
CA VAL A 274 -1.47 2.82 19.66
C VAL A 274 -2.25 3.87 18.86
N LEU A 275 -2.35 3.70 17.54
CA LEU A 275 -3.18 4.53 16.66
C LEU A 275 -4.43 3.78 16.23
N ARG A 276 -5.48 4.53 15.87
CA ARG A 276 -6.77 3.97 15.44
C ARG A 276 -7.28 4.66 14.17
N GLY A 277 -8.17 3.97 13.46
CA GLY A 277 -8.81 4.48 12.24
C GLY A 277 -7.80 5.02 11.21
N GLN A 278 -8.11 6.19 10.64
CA GLN A 278 -7.35 6.78 9.54
C GLN A 278 -5.86 6.98 9.86
N ALA A 279 -5.52 7.39 11.08
CA ALA A 279 -4.12 7.54 11.49
C ALA A 279 -3.40 6.19 11.56
N ASN A 280 -4.10 5.13 11.96
CA ASN A 280 -3.51 3.79 11.98
C ASN A 280 -3.22 3.28 10.56
N TRP A 281 -4.17 3.42 9.65
CA TRP A 281 -4.02 3.02 8.25
C TRP A 281 -2.85 3.75 7.58
N THR A 282 -2.71 5.04 7.85
CA THR A 282 -1.59 5.84 7.38
C THR A 282 -0.25 5.39 7.97
N ARG A 283 -0.22 5.08 9.27
CA ARG A 283 0.96 4.53 9.95
C ARG A 283 1.40 3.23 9.30
N ILE A 284 0.47 2.30 9.06
CA ILE A 284 0.77 1.03 8.40
C ILE A 284 1.34 1.27 7.00
N LEU A 285 0.75 2.14 6.17
CA LEU A 285 1.30 2.39 4.84
C LEU A 285 2.73 2.98 4.87
N VAL A 286 3.03 3.90 5.79
CA VAL A 286 4.39 4.45 5.94
C VAL A 286 5.36 3.36 6.42
N HIS A 287 4.91 2.49 7.33
CA HIS A 287 5.66 1.32 7.80
C HIS A 287 6.04 0.43 6.61
N GLU A 288 5.06 -0.03 5.82
CA GLU A 288 5.31 -0.92 4.69
C GLU A 288 6.17 -0.28 3.59
N LEU A 289 5.95 1.00 3.31
CA LEU A 289 6.77 1.72 2.34
C LEU A 289 8.23 1.82 2.80
N SER A 290 8.48 1.93 4.11
CA SER A 290 9.84 1.91 4.63
C SER A 290 10.54 0.56 4.36
N HIS A 291 9.83 -0.57 4.42
CA HIS A 291 10.39 -1.85 3.99
C HIS A 291 10.76 -1.83 2.51
N LEU A 292 9.82 -1.37 1.68
CA LEU A 292 9.95 -1.37 0.22
C LEU A 292 11.13 -0.55 -0.27
N VAL A 293 11.25 0.71 0.19
CA VAL A 293 12.19 1.67 -0.41
C VAL A 293 13.35 2.07 0.51
N CYS A 294 13.26 1.78 1.81
CA CYS A 294 14.35 2.06 2.76
C CYS A 294 15.03 0.79 3.28
N GLY A 295 14.41 -0.39 3.10
CA GLY A 295 14.96 -1.65 3.56
C GLY A 295 14.97 -1.79 5.09
N THR A 296 13.99 -1.18 5.76
CA THR A 296 13.73 -1.42 7.18
C THR A 296 13.23 -2.85 7.42
N HIS A 297 13.13 -3.25 8.68
CA HIS A 297 12.72 -4.56 9.15
C HIS A 297 11.76 -4.43 10.32
N ASP A 298 10.96 -5.47 10.56
CA ASP A 298 10.28 -5.65 11.84
C ASP A 298 11.28 -6.23 12.83
N VAL A 299 11.93 -5.35 13.59
CA VAL A 299 13.01 -5.78 14.47
C VAL A 299 12.45 -6.69 15.57
N ASN A 300 13.08 -7.84 15.74
CA ASN A 300 12.83 -8.77 16.84
C ASN A 300 14.17 -9.17 17.45
N ASP A 301 14.40 -8.72 18.68
CA ASP A 301 15.63 -8.91 19.46
C ASP A 301 15.41 -9.88 20.63
N GLY A 302 14.51 -10.86 20.45
CA GLY A 302 13.95 -11.68 21.51
C GLY A 302 12.59 -11.17 22.00
N GLN A 303 12.19 -9.97 21.55
CA GLN A 303 10.86 -9.40 21.70
C GLN A 303 10.49 -8.67 20.41
N SER A 304 9.23 -8.78 19.95
CA SER A 304 8.76 -8.02 18.80
C SER A 304 8.76 -6.52 19.10
N ARG A 305 9.45 -5.72 18.28
CA ARG A 305 9.57 -4.25 18.45
C ARG A 305 8.52 -3.50 17.64
N TYR A 306 7.27 -3.71 18.01
CA TYR A 306 6.13 -2.90 17.57
C TYR A 306 5.80 -1.82 18.62
N ALA A 307 5.16 -0.73 18.21
CA ALA A 307 4.89 0.40 19.10
C ALA A 307 4.04 0.05 20.33
N TRP A 308 3.15 -0.94 20.24
CA TRP A 308 2.38 -1.42 21.39
C TRP A 308 3.26 -2.14 22.43
N ALA A 309 4.37 -2.75 21.99
CA ALA A 309 5.35 -3.40 22.85
C ALA A 309 6.28 -2.36 23.46
N GLY A 310 6.76 -1.42 22.65
CA GLY A 310 7.64 -0.34 23.04
C GLY A 310 8.84 -0.23 22.10
N ILE A 311 8.99 0.93 21.46
CA ILE A 311 10.02 1.21 20.44
C ILE A 311 10.90 2.40 20.82
N GLY A 312 10.90 2.78 22.11
CA GLY A 312 11.77 3.82 22.64
C GLY A 312 13.23 3.36 22.67
N PRO A 313 14.19 4.06 22.03
CA PRO A 313 15.59 3.66 22.05
C PRO A 313 16.18 3.62 23.46
N HIS A 314 16.90 2.55 23.78
CA HIS A 314 17.56 2.33 25.07
C HIS A 314 18.71 1.31 24.93
N ALA A 315 19.35 0.90 26.02
CA ALA A 315 20.51 0.01 25.95
C ALA A 315 20.21 -1.36 25.30
N GLY A 316 19.03 -1.92 25.56
CA GLY A 316 18.55 -3.17 24.96
C GLY A 316 17.93 -3.01 23.57
N TYR A 317 17.69 -1.78 23.12
CA TYR A 317 17.17 -1.44 21.80
C TYR A 317 17.90 -0.20 21.25
N PRO A 318 19.15 -0.37 20.79
CA PRO A 318 20.04 0.73 20.47
C PRO A 318 19.63 1.49 19.20
N SER A 319 20.28 2.64 18.97
CA SER A 319 19.99 3.51 17.83
C SER A 319 20.06 2.81 16.46
N GLY A 320 20.93 1.81 16.32
CA GLY A 320 21.04 1.03 15.07
C GLY A 320 19.81 0.17 14.79
N ASP A 321 19.16 -0.34 15.85
CA ASP A 321 17.95 -1.14 15.72
C ASP A 321 16.73 -0.24 15.51
N ALA A 322 16.64 0.86 16.26
CA ALA A 322 15.63 1.89 16.04
C ALA A 322 15.66 2.44 14.60
N LEU A 323 16.84 2.65 14.03
CA LEU A 323 16.98 3.11 12.64
C LEU A 323 16.56 2.05 11.62
N ARG A 324 16.75 0.76 11.92
CA ARG A 324 16.36 -0.33 11.03
C ARG A 324 14.90 -0.73 11.18
N ASN A 325 14.22 -0.32 12.24
CA ASN A 325 12.85 -0.73 12.51
C ASN A 325 11.79 0.09 11.77
N ALA A 326 10.88 -0.56 11.05
CA ALA A 326 9.85 0.12 10.26
C ALA A 326 8.88 0.93 11.14
N ASP A 327 8.53 0.41 12.31
CA ASP A 327 7.62 1.10 13.23
C ASP A 327 8.21 2.42 13.78
N ASN A 328 9.52 2.50 14.01
CA ASN A 328 10.16 3.76 14.39
C ASN A 328 10.02 4.82 13.30
N TRP A 329 10.12 4.45 12.03
CA TRP A 329 9.93 5.38 10.92
C TRP A 329 8.50 5.86 10.82
N ALA A 330 7.53 4.94 10.92
CA ALA A 330 6.12 5.26 10.81
C ALA A 330 5.64 6.15 11.97
N PHE A 331 6.02 5.87 13.21
CA PHE A 331 5.67 6.69 14.37
C PHE A 331 6.41 8.02 14.42
N PHE A 332 7.66 8.07 13.96
CA PHE A 332 8.36 9.35 13.78
C PHE A 332 7.63 10.24 12.76
N ALA A 333 7.14 9.67 11.65
CA ALA A 333 6.37 10.40 10.67
C ALA A 333 5.03 10.91 11.23
N ALA A 334 4.33 10.07 12.00
CA ALA A 334 3.11 10.45 12.70
C ALA A 334 3.36 11.61 13.69
N ASP A 335 4.44 11.57 14.47
CA ASP A 335 4.80 12.61 15.45
C ASP A 335 5.15 13.94 14.75
N CYS A 336 5.95 13.88 13.67
CA CYS A 336 6.27 15.05 12.84
C CYS A 336 5.01 15.73 12.26
N ALA A 337 3.97 14.94 11.99
CA ALA A 337 2.69 15.42 11.47
C ALA A 337 1.70 15.87 12.56
N GLY A 338 2.04 15.72 13.84
CA GLY A 338 1.13 16.01 14.95
C GLY A 338 -0.02 15.02 15.08
N ALA A 339 0.13 13.80 14.54
CA ALA A 339 -0.91 12.78 14.56
C ALA A 339 -0.94 11.96 15.87
N LEU A 340 0.02 12.18 16.77
CA LEU A 340 0.10 11.50 18.06
C LEU A 340 -0.36 12.42 19.19
N THR A 341 -1.23 11.91 20.06
CA THR A 341 -1.46 12.49 21.40
C THR A 341 -0.27 12.19 22.32
N ALA A 342 -0.19 12.89 23.46
CA ALA A 342 0.86 12.65 24.46
C ALA A 342 0.86 11.19 24.96
N GLY A 343 -0.31 10.64 25.33
CA GLY A 343 -0.42 9.26 25.82
C GLY A 343 -0.08 8.20 24.77
N GLN A 344 -0.40 8.45 23.50
CA GLN A 344 0.01 7.57 22.40
C GLN A 344 1.53 7.58 22.20
N ARG A 345 2.13 8.77 22.26
CA ARG A 345 3.58 8.92 22.18
C ARG A 345 4.29 8.21 23.34
N GLU A 346 3.78 8.36 24.57
CA GLU A 346 4.31 7.68 25.76
C GLU A 346 4.21 6.15 25.65
N THR A 347 3.08 5.65 25.17
CA THR A 347 2.87 4.22 24.97
C THR A 347 3.87 3.66 23.94
N ALA A 348 4.00 4.33 22.78
CA ALA A 348 4.93 3.92 21.74
C ALA A 348 6.39 3.94 22.20
N LEU A 349 6.79 4.95 22.99
CA LEU A 349 8.18 5.13 23.44
C LEU A 349 8.50 4.40 24.74
N ARG A 350 7.60 3.57 25.26
CA ARG A 350 7.88 2.76 26.44
C ARG A 350 9.13 1.92 26.19
N LYS A 351 10.01 1.86 27.20
CA LYS A 351 11.21 1.02 27.19
C LYS A 351 10.82 -0.30 27.86
N THR A 352 10.91 -1.39 27.11
CA THR A 352 10.57 -2.74 27.58
C THR A 352 11.70 -3.69 27.32
#